data_AF-A0A5C7JBC0-F1
#
_entry.id   AF-A0A5C7JBC0-F1
#
_cell.length_a   1.000
_cell.length_b   1.000
_cell.length_c   1.000
_cell.angle_alpha   90.00
_cell.angle_beta   90.00
_cell.angle_gamma   90.00
#
_symmetry.space_group_name_H-M   'P 1'
#
loop_
_entity.id
_entity.type
_entity.pdbx_description
1 polymer ?
#
loop_
_entity_poly.entity_id
_entity_poly.type
_entity_poly.pdbx_seq_one_letter_code
_entity_poly.pdbx_strand_id
1 'polypeptide(L)'
;MSLPKRPTLQDYQILIQRLVIERGFDKETVPEVYMLLNEEVGELAKSIRKLHGMKVDDVSRKHDVAEEAADVLWLLVDLCNRLGIDLEQAFRDKEAKNRSRTWQ
;
A
#
# COMPACT_ATOMS: atom_id res chain seq x y z
N MET A 1 -6.03 2.90 -18.49
CA MET A 1 -6.70 1.58 -18.57
C MET A 1 -7.25 1.28 -17.18
N SER A 2 -8.48 0.78 -17.04
CA SER A 2 -9.03 0.40 -15.73
C SER A 2 -8.69 -1.05 -15.40
N LEU A 3 -8.74 -1.40 -14.11
CA LEU A 3 -8.60 -2.79 -13.66
C LEU A 3 -9.67 -3.69 -14.34
N PRO A 4 -9.36 -4.96 -14.63
CA PRO A 4 -10.36 -5.92 -15.09
C PRO A 4 -11.36 -6.24 -13.97
N LYS A 5 -12.48 -6.90 -14.32
CA LYS A 5 -13.54 -7.26 -13.36
C LYS A 5 -13.05 -8.12 -12.17
N ARG A 6 -11.97 -8.87 -12.35
CA ARG A 6 -11.34 -9.71 -11.32
C ARG A 6 -9.83 -9.46 -11.37
N PRO A 7 -9.34 -8.39 -10.73
CA PRO A 7 -7.93 -8.08 -10.78
C PRO A 7 -7.11 -9.06 -9.94
N THR A 8 -5.94 -9.37 -10.46
CA THR A 8 -4.82 -10.02 -9.76
C THR A 8 -3.92 -8.96 -9.12
N LEU A 9 -3.00 -9.34 -8.23
CA LEU A 9 -2.01 -8.38 -7.72
C LEU A 9 -1.10 -7.87 -8.84
N GLN A 10 -0.84 -8.71 -9.85
CA GLN A 10 -0.13 -8.30 -11.05
C GLN A 10 -0.85 -7.17 -11.82
N ASP A 11 -2.19 -7.20 -11.88
CA ASP A 11 -2.96 -6.12 -12.52
C ASP A 11 -2.79 -4.79 -11.78
N TYR A 12 -2.72 -4.81 -10.45
CA TYR A 12 -2.41 -3.62 -9.64
C TYR A 12 -0.97 -3.16 -9.88
N GLN A 13 0.01 -4.07 -9.89
CA GLN A 13 1.40 -3.75 -10.17
C GLN A 13 1.57 -3.04 -11.53
N ILE A 14 0.93 -3.57 -12.58
CA ILE A 14 0.93 -2.97 -13.93
C ILE A 14 0.26 -1.60 -13.95
N LEU A 15 -0.93 -1.49 -13.33
CA LEU A 15 -1.65 -0.22 -13.28
C LEU A 15 -0.83 0.86 -12.56
N ILE A 16 -0.29 0.54 -11.39
CA ILE A 16 0.45 1.48 -10.56
C ILE A 16 1.75 1.88 -11.23
N GLN A 17 2.51 0.95 -11.81
CA GLN A 17 3.71 1.28 -12.58
C GLN A 17 3.42 2.29 -13.70
N ARG A 18 2.29 2.13 -14.39
CA ARG A 18 1.88 3.09 -15.41
C ARG A 18 1.52 4.45 -14.80
N LEU A 19 0.71 4.47 -13.75
CA LEU A 19 0.27 5.71 -13.10
C LEU A 19 1.45 6.50 -12.53
N VAL A 20 2.47 5.81 -12.01
CA VAL A 20 3.73 6.41 -11.55
C VAL A 20 4.38 7.19 -12.69
N ILE A 21 4.53 6.59 -13.88
CA ILE A 21 5.11 7.25 -15.06
C ILE A 21 4.20 8.39 -15.55
N GLU A 22 2.90 8.15 -15.69
CA GLU A 22 1.93 9.14 -16.18
C GLU A 22 1.85 10.39 -15.28
N ARG A 23 2.05 10.23 -13.97
CA ARG A 23 2.04 11.31 -12.98
C ARG A 23 3.41 11.94 -12.74
N GLY A 24 4.47 11.40 -13.35
CA GLY A 24 5.84 11.89 -13.22
C GLY A 24 6.53 11.53 -11.91
N PHE A 25 6.07 10.46 -11.24
CA PHE A 25 6.64 9.91 -10.01
C PHE A 25 7.73 8.84 -10.28
N ASP A 26 8.17 8.68 -11.52
CA ASP A 26 9.17 7.69 -11.91
C ASP A 26 10.61 8.07 -11.49
N LYS A 27 10.81 9.28 -10.98
CA LYS A 27 12.13 9.82 -10.59
C LYS A 27 12.47 9.57 -9.12
N GLU A 28 11.47 9.24 -8.32
CA GLU A 28 11.53 9.04 -6.89
C GLU A 28 12.34 7.78 -6.59
N THR A 29 13.22 7.88 -5.62
CA THR A 29 14.06 6.77 -5.18
C THR A 29 13.26 5.83 -4.27
N VAL A 30 13.73 4.58 -4.16
CA VAL A 30 13.14 3.57 -3.26
C VAL A 30 13.03 4.09 -1.80
N PRO A 31 14.05 4.74 -1.21
CA PRO A 31 13.92 5.32 0.13
C PRO A 31 12.87 6.43 0.24
N GLU A 32 12.72 7.28 -0.77
CA GLU A 32 11.70 8.35 -0.78
C GLU A 32 10.29 7.77 -0.81
N VAL A 33 10.03 6.78 -1.67
CA VAL A 33 8.73 6.08 -1.72
C VAL A 33 8.46 5.32 -0.41
N TYR A 34 9.48 4.75 0.22
CA TYR A 34 9.33 4.12 1.53
C TYR A 34 8.97 5.14 2.63
N MET A 35 9.49 6.38 2.56
CA MET A 35 9.07 7.44 3.49
C MET A 35 7.60 7.82 3.29
N LEU A 36 7.16 8.02 2.04
CA LEU A 36 5.75 8.26 1.73
C LEU A 36 4.86 7.12 2.24
N LEU A 37 5.28 5.86 2.07
CA LEU A 37 4.54 4.71 2.61
C LEU A 37 4.37 4.80 4.13
N ASN A 38 5.39 5.26 4.86
CA ASN A 38 5.28 5.44 6.31
C ASN A 38 4.34 6.60 6.69
N GLU A 39 4.29 7.66 5.88
CA GLU A 39 3.35 8.77 6.08
C GLU A 39 1.90 8.26 5.97
N GLU A 40 1.56 7.51 4.92
CA GLU A 40 0.20 6.97 4.73
C GLU A 40 -0.17 5.90 5.78
N VAL A 41 0.80 5.11 6.26
CA VAL A 41 0.57 4.22 7.42
C VAL A 41 0.22 5.03 8.68
N GLY A 42 0.83 6.21 8.85
CA GLY A 42 0.55 7.13 9.94
C GLY A 42 -0.86 7.73 9.86
N GLU A 43 -1.28 8.18 8.68
CA GLU A 43 -2.64 8.70 8.46
C GLU A 43 -3.70 7.59 8.56
N LEU A 44 -3.41 6.37 8.10
CA LEU A 44 -4.25 5.19 8.36
C LEU A 44 -4.39 4.92 9.87
N ALA A 45 -3.29 4.94 10.63
CA ALA A 45 -3.35 4.74 12.07
C ALA A 45 -4.22 5.81 12.77
N LYS A 46 -4.13 7.05 12.30
CA LYS A 46 -4.90 8.19 12.82
C LYS A 46 -6.38 8.08 12.48
N SER A 47 -6.74 7.67 11.27
CA SER A 47 -8.14 7.46 10.87
C SER A 47 -8.79 6.31 11.66
N ILE A 48 -8.06 5.21 11.90
CA ILE A 48 -8.50 4.11 12.78
C ILE A 48 -8.70 4.59 14.22
N ARG A 49 -7.74 5.34 14.79
CA ARG A 49 -7.87 5.91 16.13
C ARG A 49 -9.12 6.77 16.26
N LYS A 50 -9.39 7.61 15.26
CA LYS A 50 -10.57 8.46 15.19
C LYS A 50 -11.86 7.63 15.13
N LEU A 51 -11.90 6.60 14.30
CA LEU A 51 -13.03 5.67 14.20
C LEU A 51 -13.37 5.03 15.55
N HIS A 52 -12.36 4.74 16.37
CA HIS A 52 -12.52 4.17 17.72
C HIS A 52 -12.64 5.22 18.84
N GLY A 53 -12.88 6.49 18.52
CA GLY A 53 -13.14 7.54 19.51
C GLY A 53 -11.92 7.94 20.36
N MET A 54 -10.70 7.63 19.91
CA MET A 54 -9.48 8.08 20.56
C MET A 54 -9.19 9.54 20.18
N LYS A 55 -8.59 10.31 21.11
CA LYS A 55 -8.17 11.68 20.82
C LYS A 55 -7.18 11.72 19.65
N VAL A 56 -7.48 12.59 18.70
CA VAL A 56 -6.68 12.99 17.54
C VAL A 56 -6.82 14.50 17.38
N ASP A 57 -5.80 15.16 16.84
CA ASP A 57 -5.82 16.62 16.68
C ASP A 57 -6.90 17.05 15.67
N ASP A 58 -7.74 18.01 16.08
CA ASP A 58 -8.91 18.48 15.31
C ASP A 58 -8.55 19.24 14.02
N VAL A 59 -7.28 19.61 13.85
CA VAL A 59 -6.78 20.33 12.65
C VAL A 59 -6.63 19.40 11.45
N SER A 60 -6.66 18.09 11.67
CA SER A 60 -6.48 17.11 10.61
C SER A 60 -7.71 16.99 9.70
N ARG A 61 -7.47 16.95 8.39
CA ARG A 61 -8.50 16.63 7.39
C ARG A 61 -9.21 15.33 7.80
N LYS A 62 -10.52 15.25 7.59
CA LYS A 62 -11.27 14.00 7.79
C LYS A 62 -10.94 13.08 6.62
N HIS A 63 -10.02 12.16 6.85
CA HIS A 63 -9.69 11.08 5.94
C HIS A 63 -10.46 9.81 6.31
N ASP A 64 -11.01 9.11 5.32
CA ASP A 64 -11.70 7.84 5.52
C ASP A 64 -10.69 6.69 5.64
N VAL A 65 -10.93 5.75 6.56
CA VAL A 65 -10.07 4.56 6.74
C VAL A 65 -9.87 3.80 5.43
N ALA A 66 -10.89 3.76 4.57
CA ALA A 66 -10.82 3.09 3.28
C ALA A 66 -9.88 3.81 2.28
N GLU A 67 -9.83 5.14 2.30
CA GLU A 67 -8.93 5.93 1.44
C GLU A 67 -7.49 5.70 1.87
N GLU A 68 -7.19 5.86 3.16
CA GLU A 68 -5.85 5.67 3.72
C GLU A 68 -5.33 4.23 3.54
N ALA A 69 -6.22 3.23 3.66
CA ALA A 69 -5.85 1.85 3.37
C ALA A 69 -5.51 1.62 1.89
N ALA A 70 -6.18 2.33 0.98
CA ALA A 70 -5.89 2.28 -0.45
C ALA A 70 -4.55 2.96 -0.77
N ASP A 71 -4.22 4.08 -0.11
CA ASP A 71 -2.94 4.77 -0.29
C ASP A 71 -1.76 3.93 0.22
N VAL A 72 -1.92 3.27 1.37
CA VAL A 72 -0.94 2.27 1.86
C VAL A 72 -0.74 1.13 0.86
N LEU A 73 -1.82 0.57 0.31
CA LEU A 73 -1.71 -0.46 -0.71
C LEU A 73 -0.98 0.05 -1.97
N TRP A 74 -1.33 1.27 -2.42
CA TRP A 74 -0.76 1.86 -3.62
C TRP A 74 0.75 2.03 -3.51
N LEU A 75 1.22 2.61 -2.40
CA LEU A 75 2.65 2.85 -2.16
C LEU A 75 3.42 1.56 -1.89
N LEU A 76 2.83 0.58 -1.21
CA LEU A 76 3.44 -0.74 -1.04
C LEU A 76 3.65 -1.42 -2.39
N VAL A 77 2.64 -1.36 -3.28
CA VAL A 77 2.73 -1.94 -4.62
C VAL A 77 3.78 -1.21 -5.47
N ASP A 78 3.84 0.13 -5.42
CA ASP A 78 4.89 0.89 -6.11
C ASP A 78 6.29 0.52 -5.60
N LEU A 79 6.46 0.41 -4.27
CA LEU A 79 7.72 -0.01 -3.66
C LEU A 79 8.14 -1.41 -4.13
N CYS A 80 7.21 -2.36 -4.20
CA CYS A 80 7.47 -3.69 -4.75
C CYS A 80 7.89 -3.64 -6.23
N ASN A 81 7.22 -2.82 -7.04
CA ASN A 81 7.58 -2.64 -8.45
C ASN A 81 9.02 -2.13 -8.60
N ARG A 82 9.41 -1.12 -7.83
CA ARG A 82 10.77 -0.54 -7.87
C ARG A 82 11.84 -1.51 -7.39
N LEU A 83 11.49 -2.42 -6.48
CA LEU A 83 12.37 -3.47 -5.98
C LEU A 83 12.40 -4.74 -6.84
N GLY A 84 11.59 -4.81 -7.91
CA GLY A 84 11.49 -5.99 -8.77
C GLY A 84 10.82 -7.19 -8.09
N ILE A 85 9.92 -6.93 -7.15
CA ILE A 85 9.20 -7.96 -6.40
C ILE A 85 7.88 -8.30 -7.10
N ASP A 86 7.68 -9.56 -7.46
CA ASP A 86 6.35 -10.10 -7.76
C ASP A 86 5.59 -10.27 -6.44
N LEU A 87 4.64 -9.38 -6.18
CA LEU A 87 3.94 -9.33 -4.90
C LEU A 87 3.01 -10.53 -4.72
N GLU A 88 2.42 -11.04 -5.80
CA GLU A 88 1.54 -12.21 -5.73
C GLU A 88 2.33 -13.45 -5.34
N GLN A 89 3.45 -13.70 -6.02
CA GLN A 89 4.32 -14.83 -5.73
C GLN A 89 4.93 -14.70 -4.33
N ALA A 90 5.39 -13.51 -3.93
CA ALA A 90 5.93 -13.26 -2.60
C ALA A 90 4.92 -13.58 -1.49
N PHE A 91 3.64 -13.19 -1.69
CA PHE A 91 2.57 -13.51 -0.75
C PHE A 91 2.30 -15.03 -0.68
N ARG A 92 2.20 -15.70 -1.84
CA ARG A 92 1.99 -17.17 -1.92
C ARG A 92 3.11 -17.93 -1.21
N ASP A 93 4.36 -17.56 -1.44
CA ASP A 93 5.53 -18.18 -0.83
C ASP A 93 5.56 -17.97 0.68
N LYS A 94 5.19 -16.76 1.13
CA LYS A 94 5.12 -16.45 2.56
C LYS A 94 4.05 -17.28 3.26
N GLU A 95 2.88 -17.44 2.66
CA GLU A 95 1.80 -18.24 3.21
C GLU A 95 2.13 -19.73 3.24
N ALA A 96 2.80 -20.25 2.22
CA ALA A 96 3.32 -21.62 2.23
C ALA A 96 4.27 -21.86 3.43
N LYS A 97 5.15 -20.91 3.72
CA LYS A 97 6.03 -20.93 4.91
C LYS A 97 5.25 -20.78 6.22
N ASN A 98 4.18 -20.00 6.26
CA ASN A 98 3.38 -19.81 7.47
C ASN A 98 2.55 -21.06 7.81
N ARG A 99 2.12 -21.85 6.83
CA ARG A 99 1.38 -23.10 7.07
C ARG A 99 2.18 -24.16 7.83
N SER A 100 3.51 -24.12 7.74
CA SER A 100 4.39 -25.02 8.50
C SER A 100 4.79 -24.47 9.87
N ARG A 101 4.29 -23.29 10.26
CA ARG A 101 4.58 -22.68 11.56
C ARG A 101 3.53 -23.03 12.60
N THR A 102 3.99 -23.37 13.79
CA THR A 102 3.16 -23.38 15.01
C THR A 102 3.30 -22.02 15.68
N TRP A 103 2.18 -21.30 15.82
CA TRP A 103 2.14 -20.02 16.52
C TRP A 103 2.03 -20.30 18.02
N GLN A 104 2.93 -19.72 18.82
CA GLN A 104 2.90 -19.75 20.29
C GLN A 104 2.42 -18.40 20.83
#